data_AF-A0A0H4TVY8-F1
#
_entry.id   AF-A0A0H4TVY8-F1
#
_cell.length_a   1.000
_cell.length_b   1.000
_cell.length_c   1.000
_cell.angle_alpha   90.00
_cell.angle_beta   90.00
_cell.angle_gamma   90.00
#
_symmetry.space_group_name_H-M   'P 1'
#
loop_
_entity.id
_entity.type
_entity.pdbx_description
1 polymer ?
#
loop_
_entity_poly.entity_id
_entity_poly.type
_entity_poly.pdbx_seq_one_letter_code
_entity_poly.pdbx_strand_id
1 'polypeptide(L)'
;MTSGSVHDILIRPVISEKSVAQTERNNYTFQVSRESNKLQIRAAVEAEFKVTVIGVRVMSVKPKQKRRGRKTMGTVPGWRKAVVTIAAGQKIELFEAV
;
A
#
# COMPACT_ATOMS: atom_id res chain seq x y z
N MET A 1 -2.66 20.37 11.97
CA MET A 1 -2.10 19.01 11.84
C MET A 1 -3.08 18.07 12.51
N THR A 2 -4.04 17.51 11.76
CA THR A 2 -5.07 16.65 12.33
C THR A 2 -4.51 15.23 12.42
N SER A 3 -4.48 14.69 13.64
CA SER A 3 -3.97 13.37 13.97
C SER A 3 -4.88 12.28 13.40
N GLY A 4 -4.65 11.87 12.16
CA GLY A 4 -5.02 10.53 11.72
C GLY A 4 -4.09 9.56 12.44
N SER A 5 -4.66 8.64 13.23
CA SER A 5 -3.92 7.59 13.91
C SER A 5 -2.95 6.92 12.94
N VAL A 6 -1.74 6.54 13.40
CA VAL A 6 -0.76 5.82 12.58
C VAL A 6 -1.38 4.56 11.94
N HIS A 7 -2.38 3.99 12.62
CA HIS A 7 -3.15 2.83 12.19
C HIS A 7 -4.08 3.07 10.98
N ASP A 8 -4.42 4.32 10.65
CA ASP A 8 -5.25 4.63 9.48
C ASP A 8 -4.44 4.76 8.18
N ILE A 9 -3.11 4.75 8.26
CA ILE A 9 -2.25 4.97 7.08
C ILE A 9 -2.16 3.73 6.21
N LEU A 10 -1.96 2.56 6.80
CA LEU A 10 -1.82 1.28 6.11
C LEU A 10 -3.17 0.55 6.11
N ILE A 11 -3.82 0.47 4.94
CA ILE A 11 -5.16 -0.11 4.83
C ILE A 11 -5.09 -1.63 4.61
N ARG A 12 -4.27 -2.08 3.65
CA ARG A 12 -4.09 -3.52 3.35
C ARG A 12 -2.88 -3.80 2.45
N PRO A 13 -2.31 -5.02 2.46
CA PRO A 13 -1.36 -5.46 1.45
C PRO A 13 -2.05 -5.61 0.08
N VAL A 14 -1.28 -5.41 -0.98
CA VAL A 14 -1.73 -5.61 -2.36
C VAL A 14 -1.04 -6.84 -2.91
N ILE A 15 -1.81 -7.89 -3.17
CA ILE A 15 -1.33 -9.15 -3.74
C ILE A 15 -1.73 -9.21 -5.21
N SER A 16 -0.72 -9.42 -6.06
CA SER A 16 -0.80 -9.54 -7.51
C SER A 16 0.50 -10.17 -8.00
N GLU A 17 0.52 -10.80 -9.18
CA GLU A 17 1.76 -11.37 -9.76
C GLU A 17 2.91 -10.35 -9.77
N LYS A 18 2.61 -9.10 -10.12
CA LYS A 18 3.59 -8.02 -10.09
C LYS A 18 4.11 -7.70 -8.69
N SER A 19 3.26 -7.67 -7.67
CA SER A 19 3.73 -7.38 -6.31
C SER A 19 4.56 -8.53 -5.76
N VAL A 20 4.22 -9.78 -6.09
CA VAL A 20 5.02 -10.97 -5.73
C VAL A 20 6.40 -10.90 -6.39
N ALA A 21 6.46 -10.61 -7.70
CA ALA A 21 7.73 -10.44 -8.41
C ALA A 21 8.57 -9.25 -7.88
N GLN A 22 7.95 -8.27 -7.23
CA GLN A 22 8.65 -7.16 -6.59
C GLN A 22 9.21 -7.52 -5.22
N THR A 23 8.66 -8.54 -4.54
CA THR A 23 9.17 -9.04 -3.26
C THR A 23 10.60 -9.55 -3.38
N GLU A 24 10.98 -10.17 -4.50
CA GLU A 24 12.37 -10.58 -4.80
C GLU A 24 13.37 -9.42 -4.74
N ARG A 25 12.88 -8.18 -4.94
CA ARG A 25 13.67 -6.94 -4.90
C ARG A 25 13.45 -6.17 -3.60
N ASN A 26 12.94 -6.80 -2.55
CA ASN A 26 12.58 -6.19 -1.26
C ASN A 26 11.58 -5.03 -1.39
N ASN A 27 10.72 -5.07 -2.42
CA ASN A 27 9.70 -4.06 -2.67
C ASN A 27 8.31 -4.59 -2.35
N TYR A 28 7.69 -4.04 -1.31
CA TYR A 28 6.38 -4.44 -0.82
C TYR A 28 5.31 -3.43 -1.19
N THR A 29 4.13 -3.91 -1.60
CA THR A 29 3.06 -3.03 -2.10
C THR A 29 1.88 -3.00 -1.15
N PHE A 30 1.48 -1.78 -0.75
CA PHE A 30 0.37 -1.54 0.16
C PHE A 30 -0.66 -0.58 -0.44
N GLN A 31 -1.93 -0.77 -0.06
CA GLN A 31 -2.95 0.27 -0.18
C GLN A 31 -2.87 1.16 1.05
N VAL A 32 -2.79 2.46 0.83
CA VAL A 32 -2.63 3.46 1.89
C VAL A 32 -3.74 4.51 1.84
N SER A 33 -3.93 5.22 2.95
CA SER A 33 -4.85 6.35 3.05
C SER A 33 -4.54 7.42 2.00
N ARG A 34 -5.59 8.04 1.46
CA ARG A 34 -5.48 9.10 0.45
C ARG A 34 -4.74 10.34 0.95
N GLU A 35 -4.75 10.58 2.26
CA GLU A 35 -4.14 11.78 2.88
C GLU A 35 -2.71 11.54 3.39
N SER A 36 -2.22 10.31 3.31
CA SER A 36 -0.93 9.93 3.91
C SER A 36 0.30 10.57 3.22
N ASN A 37 1.32 10.99 3.97
CA ASN A 37 2.58 11.44 3.38
C ASN A 37 3.62 10.30 3.31
N LYS A 38 4.66 10.45 2.46
CA LYS A 38 5.73 9.43 2.36
C LYS A 38 6.41 9.16 3.72
N LEU A 39 6.61 10.22 4.51
CA LEU A 39 7.20 10.11 5.84
C LEU A 39 6.30 9.35 6.83
N GLN A 40 5.00 9.57 6.75
CA GLN A 40 4.00 8.87 7.55
C GLN A 40 3.92 7.38 7.17
N ILE A 41 3.89 7.07 5.87
CA ILE A 41 3.90 5.68 5.38
C ILE A 41 5.16 4.95 5.84
N ARG A 42 6.32 5.61 5.77
CA ARG A 42 7.58 5.07 6.28
C ARG A 42 7.45 4.70 7.76
N ALA A 43 7.09 5.67 8.60
CA ALA A 43 6.97 5.46 10.04
C ALA A 43 5.95 4.36 10.38
N ALA A 44 4.82 4.30 9.68
CA ALA A 44 3.81 3.27 9.88
C ALA A 44 4.32 1.86 9.55
N VAL A 45 5.06 1.69 8.45
CA VAL A 45 5.63 0.38 8.08
C VAL A 45 6.73 -0.03 9.03
N GLU A 46 7.61 0.90 9.41
CA GLU A 46 8.69 0.63 10.39
C GLU A 46 8.10 0.24 11.76
N ALA A 47 7.03 0.90 12.20
CA ALA A 47 6.37 0.61 13.48
C ALA A 47 5.61 -0.73 13.50
N GLU A 48 4.84 -1.02 12.45
CA GLU A 48 3.99 -2.22 12.40
C GLU A 48 4.81 -3.50 12.20
N PHE A 49 5.80 -3.45 11.29
CA PHE A 49 6.56 -4.65 10.89
C PHE A 49 7.96 -4.71 11.51
N LYS A 50 8.37 -3.70 12.27
CA LYS A 50 9.72 -3.61 12.89
C LYS A 50 10.86 -3.80 11.88
N VAL A 51 10.68 -3.27 10.67
CA VAL A 51 11.65 -3.29 9.57
C VAL A 51 12.25 -1.90 9.36
N THR A 52 13.36 -1.84 8.63
CA THR A 52 14.04 -0.62 8.21
C THR A 52 13.65 -0.31 6.78
N VAL A 53 13.04 0.85 6.55
CA VAL A 53 12.62 1.26 5.20
C VAL A 53 13.72 2.08 4.52
N ILE A 54 14.14 1.69 3.32
CA ILE A 54 15.11 2.45 2.52
C ILE A 54 14.40 3.55 1.73
N GLY A 55 13.25 3.24 1.15
CA GLY A 55 12.56 4.16 0.25
C GLY A 55 11.07 3.91 0.14
N VAL A 56 10.33 4.98 -0.13
CA VAL A 56 8.87 4.93 -0.33
C VAL A 56 8.50 5.61 -1.64
N ARG A 57 7.86 4.85 -2.53
CA ARG A 57 7.24 5.34 -3.77
C ARG A 57 5.73 5.29 -3.61
N VAL A 58 5.04 6.35 -4.00
CA VAL A 58 3.58 6.43 -3.88
C VAL A 58 2.99 6.84 -5.21
N MET A 59 1.87 6.23 -5.57
CA MET A 59 1.11 6.55 -6.79
C MET A 59 -0.39 6.55 -6.49
N SER A 60 -1.13 7.37 -7.25
CA SER A 60 -2.59 7.41 -7.17
C SER A 60 -3.20 6.49 -8.23
N VAL A 61 -4.02 5.53 -7.81
CA VAL A 61 -4.78 4.66 -8.70
C VAL A 61 -6.12 5.32 -8.98
N LYS A 62 -6.38 5.61 -10.26
CA LYS A 62 -7.59 6.32 -10.69
C LYS A 62 -8.85 5.50 -10.36
N PRO A 63 -9.96 6.17 -10.00
CA PRO A 63 -11.26 5.52 -9.89
C PRO A 63 -11.67 4.91 -11.24
N LYS A 64 -12.42 3.81 -11.19
CA LYS A 64 -12.91 3.14 -12.39
C LYS A 64 -14.43 3.10 -12.38
N GLN A 65 -15.05 3.62 -13.44
CA GLN A 65 -16.49 3.47 -13.62
C GLN A 65 -16.83 2.01 -13.92
N LYS A 66 -17.87 1.52 -13.25
CA LYS A 66 -18.36 0.16 -13.36
C LYS A 66 -19.87 0.20 -13.42
N ARG A 67 -20.43 -0.38 -14.47
CA ARG A 67 -21.88 -0.55 -14.59
C ARG A 67 -22.35 -1.67 -13.65
N ARG A 68 -23.39 -1.41 -12.85
CA ARG A 68 -24.10 -2.41 -12.05
C ARG A 68 -25.49 -2.61 -12.65
N GLY A 69 -25.72 -3.76 -13.27
CA GLY A 69 -26.97 -4.08 -13.96
C GLY A 69 -27.18 -3.28 -15.25
N ARG A 70 -28.45 -3.10 -15.66
CA ARG A 70 -28.80 -2.44 -16.92
C ARG A 70 -28.83 -0.91 -16.84
N LYS A 71 -29.20 -0.34 -15.69
CA LYS A 71 -29.49 1.11 -15.54
C LYS A 71 -28.54 1.89 -14.64
N THR A 72 -27.78 1.23 -13.74
CA THR A 72 -26.99 1.95 -12.74
C THR A 72 -25.52 1.99 -13.12
N MET A 73 -24.96 3.20 -13.23
CA MET A 73 -23.51 3.40 -13.30
C MET A 73 -22.98 3.72 -11.90
N GLY A 74 -22.05 2.90 -11.41
CA GLY A 74 -21.33 3.13 -10.17
C GLY A 74 -19.87 3.48 -10.45
N THR A 75 -19.20 4.11 -9.49
CA THR A 75 -17.76 4.36 -9.55
C THR A 75 -17.07 3.61 -8.44
N VAL A 76 -16.09 2.77 -8.79
CA VAL A 76 -15.18 2.18 -7.80
C VAL A 76 -14.20 3.28 -7.40
N PRO A 77 -14.10 3.62 -6.11
CA PRO A 77 -13.22 4.69 -5.66
C PRO A 77 -11.77 4.37 -6.01
N GLY A 78 -11.04 5.40 -6.45
CA GLY A 78 -9.59 5.33 -6.58
C GLY A 78 -8.93 5.22 -5.21
N TRP A 79 -7.68 4.80 -5.17
CA TRP A 79 -6.94 4.57 -3.93
C TRP A 79 -5.48 4.94 -4.12
N ARG A 80 -4.73 5.15 -3.03
CA ARG A 80 -3.28 5.36 -3.11
C ARG A 80 -2.56 4.04 -2.90
N LYS A 81 -1.64 3.76 -3.81
CA LYS A 81 -0.73 2.62 -3.75
C LYS A 81 0.64 3.10 -3.30
N ALA A 82 1.18 2.48 -2.27
CA ALA A 82 2.54 2.67 -1.84
C ALA A 82 3.38 1.42 -2.19
N VAL A 83 4.57 1.64 -2.74
CA VAL A 83 5.61 0.63 -2.91
C VAL A 83 6.74 1.01 -1.97
N VAL A 84 7.03 0.14 -1.02
CA VAL A 84 7.97 0.37 0.07
C VAL A 84 9.16 -0.57 -0.12
N THR A 85 10.35 0.01 -0.19
CA THR A 85 11.61 -0.73 -0.29
C THR A 85 12.18 -0.87 1.11
N ILE A 86 12.39 -2.11 1.57
CA ILE A 86 12.98 -2.40 2.88
C ILE A 86 14.47 -2.76 2.75
N ALA A 87 15.18 -2.74 3.89
CA ALA A 87 16.58 -3.14 3.97
C ALA A 87 16.77 -4.61 3.59
N ALA A 88 17.92 -4.91 2.97
CA ALA A 88 18.27 -6.27 2.60
C ALA A 88 18.34 -7.17 3.85
N GLY A 89 17.78 -8.39 3.75
CA GLY A 89 17.77 -9.38 4.83
C GLY A 89 16.57 -9.30 5.77
N GLN A 90 15.75 -8.25 5.68
CA GLN A 90 14.47 -8.20 6.37
C GLN A 90 13.35 -8.67 5.44
N LYS A 91 12.29 -9.22 6.03
CA LYS A 91 11.13 -9.73 5.30
C LYS A 91 9.84 -9.41 6.04
N ILE A 92 8.75 -9.31 5.27
CA ILE A 92 7.40 -9.14 5.79
C ILE A 92 6.64 -10.45 5.54
N GLU A 93 6.34 -11.19 6.60
CA GLU A 93 5.69 -12.53 6.56
C GLU A 93 4.33 -12.52 5.84
N LEU A 94 3.65 -11.37 5.82
CA LEU A 94 2.35 -11.16 5.17
C LEU A 94 2.35 -11.47 3.65
N PHE A 95 3.52 -11.51 3.01
CA PHE A 95 3.67 -11.75 1.57
C PHE A 95 4.21 -13.15 1.23
N GLU A 96 4.49 -14.00 2.21
CA GLU A 96 4.98 -15.37 1.99
C GLU A 96 3.87 -16.42 1.89
N ALA A 97 2.63 -16.08 2.23
CA ALA A 97 1.51 -17.03 2.35
C ALA A 97 0.74 -17.34 1.04
N VAL A 98 1.36 -17.19 -0.15
CA VAL A 98 0.71 -17.43 -1.47
C VAL A 98 1.55 -18.36 -2.33
#